data_AF-A0A1F5NS52-F1
#
_entry.id   AF-A0A1F5NS52-F1
#
_cell.length_a   1.000
_cell.length_b   1.000
_cell.length_c   1.000
_cell.angle_alpha   90.00
_cell.angle_beta   90.00
_cell.angle_gamma   90.00
#
_symmetry.space_group_name_H-M   'P 1'
#
loop_
_entity.id
_entity.type
_entity.pdbx_description
1 polymer ?
#
loop_
_entity_poly.entity_id
_entity_poly.type
_entity_poly.pdbx_seq_one_letter_code
_entity_poly.pdbx_strand_id
1 'polypeptide(L)'
;MKLTPSFWTICKLWFFYLLPFWAAVPKIGELEEADCIFVQAFGRNNYTDAELGRVLWDLRTEVRLSDLDAFNLLAQRAFEPGASNRALAKYAMQRAYKYNIPIIAQWEVVFAIYQMDPNWYVSNRDLIDCLWPPKEGYFATWHVKVLSKERMRSRILCRPLEIAHPAMTVRAVPIIWSLGLNPVVEPISARESTRHELWVWDQSSIQPWTRNFQAWKVRELMGRVAHVVTHIWGVRHVIFAIKPHLSASAQQMIPGNWIRFFPPKTLTA
;
A
#
# COMPACT_ATOMS: atom_id res chain seq x y z
N MET A 1 18.71 0.90 20.49
CA MET A 1 19.82 1.16 19.54
C MET A 1 19.20 1.63 18.23
N LYS A 2 19.39 2.89 17.81
CA LYS A 2 18.85 3.39 16.53
C LYS A 2 19.78 2.95 15.40
N LEU A 3 19.39 1.91 14.66
CA LEU A 3 20.03 1.58 13.39
C LEU A 3 19.49 2.56 12.33
N THR A 4 20.09 3.74 12.24
CA THR A 4 19.89 4.62 11.09
C THR A 4 20.65 4.02 9.91
N PRO A 5 19.97 3.69 8.79
CA PRO A 5 20.67 3.21 7.59
C PRO A 5 21.71 4.24 7.15
N SER A 6 22.88 3.77 6.71
CA SER A 6 23.94 4.66 6.26
C SER A 6 23.47 5.51 5.08
N PHE A 7 24.00 6.73 4.94
CA PHE A 7 23.74 7.60 3.78
C PHE A 7 23.97 6.86 2.45
N TRP A 8 24.99 6.00 2.38
CA TRP A 8 25.27 5.16 1.21
C TRP A 8 24.23 4.07 0.97
N THR A 9 23.59 3.54 2.01
CA THR A 9 22.45 2.62 1.91
C THR A 9 21.26 3.33 1.29
N ILE A 10 20.97 4.55 1.77
CA ILE A 10 19.91 5.41 1.24
C ILE A 10 20.19 5.75 -0.24
N CYS A 11 21.39 6.21 -0.58
CA CYS A 11 21.78 6.52 -1.96
C CYS A 11 21.76 5.31 -2.88
N LYS A 12 22.19 4.12 -2.42
CA LYS A 12 22.04 2.86 -3.18
C LYS A 12 20.58 2.51 -3.39
N LEU A 13 19.71 2.70 -2.40
CA LEU A 13 18.26 2.51 -2.53
C LEU A 13 17.62 3.50 -3.49
N TRP A 14 18.05 4.78 -3.48
CA TRP A 14 17.62 5.78 -4.47
C TRP A 14 18.13 5.45 -5.87
N PHE A 15 19.34 4.91 -5.98
CA PHE A 15 19.86 4.37 -7.24
C PHE A 15 19.03 3.16 -7.71
N PHE A 16 18.64 2.25 -6.80
CA PHE A 16 17.68 1.18 -7.08
C PHE A 16 16.27 1.70 -7.40
N TYR A 17 15.89 2.85 -6.85
CA TYR A 17 14.67 3.60 -7.17
C TYR A 17 14.72 4.20 -8.59
N LEU A 18 15.89 4.37 -9.18
CA LEU A 18 16.05 4.86 -10.55
C LEU A 18 16.32 3.71 -11.53
N LEU A 19 16.88 2.61 -11.05
CA LEU A 19 17.30 1.43 -11.81
C LEU A 19 17.14 0.17 -10.92
N PRO A 20 16.19 -0.77 -11.13
CA PRO A 20 15.31 -0.92 -12.28
C PRO A 20 13.88 -1.37 -11.86
N PHE A 21 13.00 -1.59 -12.82
CA PHE A 21 11.69 -2.26 -12.66
C PHE A 21 11.84 -3.75 -12.27
N TRP A 22 12.74 -4.05 -11.33
CA TRP A 22 13.08 -5.41 -10.95
C TRP A 22 12.24 -5.79 -9.73
N ALA A 23 11.45 -6.83 -9.91
CA ALA A 23 10.62 -7.42 -8.87
C ALA A 23 11.43 -8.25 -7.85
N ALA A 24 12.75 -8.05 -7.79
CA ALA A 24 13.58 -8.62 -6.77
C ALA A 24 13.37 -7.85 -5.46
N VAL A 25 12.97 -8.56 -4.42
CA VAL A 25 12.81 -8.01 -3.09
C VAL A 25 13.96 -8.54 -2.24
N PRO A 26 14.86 -7.68 -1.72
CA PRO A 26 15.95 -8.14 -0.87
C PRO A 26 15.42 -8.61 0.48
N LYS A 27 16.11 -9.55 1.11
CA LYS A 27 15.88 -9.88 2.52
C LYS A 27 16.22 -8.65 3.36
N ILE A 28 15.31 -8.26 4.24
CA ILE A 28 15.55 -7.22 5.25
C ILE A 28 15.09 -7.78 6.59
N GLY A 29 16.00 -7.85 7.56
CA GLY A 29 15.72 -8.45 8.87
C GLY A 29 15.45 -9.96 8.83
N GLU A 30 15.17 -10.53 10.00
CA GLU A 30 14.70 -11.90 10.14
C GLU A 30 13.17 -11.91 10.35
N LEU A 31 12.48 -12.93 9.81
CA LEU A 31 11.02 -13.01 9.86
C LEU A 31 10.50 -13.09 11.30
N GLU A 32 11.26 -13.75 12.16
CA GLU A 32 10.97 -13.95 13.58
C GLU A 32 11.07 -12.66 14.40
N GLU A 33 11.71 -11.61 13.86
CA GLU A 33 11.76 -10.30 14.52
C GLU A 33 10.51 -9.46 14.28
N ALA A 34 9.64 -9.86 13.34
CA ALA A 34 8.43 -9.11 13.04
C ALA A 34 7.42 -9.24 14.18
N ASP A 35 6.89 -8.11 14.65
CA ASP A 35 5.88 -8.05 15.70
C ASP A 35 4.49 -7.66 15.18
N CYS A 36 4.38 -7.32 13.89
CA CYS A 36 3.11 -7.10 13.20
C CYS A 36 3.27 -7.25 11.68
N ILE A 37 2.15 -7.30 10.98
CA ILE A 37 2.10 -7.39 9.52
C ILE A 37 1.54 -6.10 8.95
N PHE A 38 2.24 -5.50 8.00
CA PHE A 38 1.71 -4.42 7.17
C PHE A 38 1.24 -4.99 5.85
N VAL A 39 -0.02 -4.75 5.49
CA VAL A 39 -0.54 -5.14 4.17
C VAL A 39 -1.08 -3.94 3.42
N GLN A 40 -0.51 -3.70 2.24
CA GLN A 40 -0.98 -2.66 1.34
C GLN A 40 -1.78 -3.28 0.19
N ALA A 41 -2.99 -2.77 -0.04
CA ALA A 41 -3.83 -3.19 -1.14
C ALA A 41 -3.21 -2.86 -2.51
N PHE A 42 -3.57 -3.67 -3.50
CA PHE A 42 -3.13 -3.53 -4.89
C PHE A 42 -4.27 -3.74 -5.88
N GLY A 43 -4.86 -2.63 -6.33
CA GLY A 43 -6.01 -2.67 -7.24
C GLY A 43 -7.33 -2.83 -6.50
N ARG A 44 -8.43 -2.72 -7.24
CA ARG A 44 -9.79 -3.12 -6.86
C ARG A 44 -10.70 -3.05 -8.07
N ASN A 45 -11.78 -3.82 -8.07
CA ASN A 45 -12.64 -3.95 -9.25
C ASN A 45 -13.81 -2.98 -9.28
N ASN A 46 -14.26 -2.49 -8.12
CA ASN A 46 -15.48 -1.70 -8.01
C ASN A 46 -15.16 -0.37 -7.28
N TYR A 47 -15.82 0.73 -7.68
CA TYR A 47 -15.73 2.11 -7.13
C TYR A 47 -14.41 2.87 -7.30
N THR A 48 -14.45 3.99 -8.01
CA THR A 48 -13.32 4.93 -8.14
C THR A 48 -12.86 5.47 -6.77
N ASP A 49 -11.67 6.07 -6.70
CA ASP A 49 -11.13 6.56 -5.40
C ASP A 49 -12.03 7.61 -4.75
N ALA A 50 -12.71 8.43 -5.58
CA ALA A 50 -13.63 9.46 -5.12
C ALA A 50 -14.95 8.87 -4.61
N GLU A 51 -15.55 7.94 -5.36
CA GLU A 51 -16.80 7.27 -4.97
C GLU A 51 -16.60 6.46 -3.69
N LEU A 52 -15.48 5.76 -3.61
CA LEU A 52 -15.14 4.94 -2.46
C LEU A 52 -14.87 5.79 -1.22
N GLY A 53 -14.07 6.86 -1.34
CA GLY A 53 -13.79 7.76 -0.22
C GLY A 53 -15.06 8.37 0.37
N ARG A 54 -16.00 8.78 -0.49
CA ARG A 54 -17.30 9.30 -0.06
C ARG A 54 -18.18 8.22 0.59
N VAL A 55 -18.42 7.11 -0.11
CA VAL A 55 -19.26 6.02 0.40
C VAL A 55 -18.75 5.49 1.73
N LEU A 56 -17.44 5.25 1.86
CA LEU A 56 -16.86 4.73 3.10
C LEU A 56 -16.79 5.76 4.21
N TRP A 57 -16.57 7.04 3.88
CA TRP A 57 -16.63 8.14 4.85
C TRP A 57 -18.02 8.26 5.47
N ASP A 58 -19.05 8.27 4.64
CA ASP A 58 -20.43 8.39 5.09
C ASP A 58 -20.77 7.22 6.02
N LEU A 59 -20.35 6.00 5.66
CA LEU A 59 -20.58 4.79 6.47
C LEU A 59 -19.83 4.78 7.80
N ARG A 60 -18.56 5.20 7.84
CA ARG A 60 -17.70 5.07 9.03
C ARG A 60 -17.68 6.28 9.92
N THR A 61 -17.84 7.48 9.37
CA THR A 61 -17.70 8.73 10.14
C THR A 61 -19.03 9.36 10.46
N GLU A 62 -19.96 9.39 9.49
CA GLU A 62 -21.28 9.98 9.71
C GLU A 62 -22.22 8.99 10.42
N VAL A 63 -22.27 7.75 9.94
CA VAL A 63 -23.11 6.68 10.52
C VAL A 63 -22.40 5.94 11.66
N ARG A 64 -21.08 6.11 11.82
CA ARG A 64 -20.24 5.46 12.86
C ARG A 64 -20.37 3.92 12.89
N LEU A 65 -20.56 3.29 11.73
CA LEU A 65 -20.66 1.83 11.65
C LEU A 65 -19.38 1.17 12.15
N SER A 66 -19.49 0.00 12.78
CA SER A 66 -18.34 -0.85 13.07
C SER A 66 -17.71 -1.38 11.77
N ASP A 67 -16.47 -1.90 11.84
CA ASP A 67 -15.83 -2.51 10.66
C ASP A 67 -16.66 -3.69 10.13
N LEU A 68 -17.25 -4.48 11.03
CA LEU A 68 -18.10 -5.62 10.67
C LEU A 68 -19.38 -5.16 9.93
N ASP A 69 -20.05 -4.13 10.42
CA ASP A 69 -21.26 -3.61 9.78
C ASP A 69 -20.95 -3.00 8.41
N ALA A 70 -19.83 -2.29 8.29
CA ALA A 70 -19.35 -1.76 7.02
C ALA A 70 -19.06 -2.89 6.01
N PHE A 71 -18.43 -3.99 6.46
CA PHE A 71 -18.17 -5.14 5.61
C PHE A 71 -19.43 -5.89 5.20
N ASN A 72 -20.41 -6.04 6.10
CA ASN A 72 -21.72 -6.60 5.75
C ASN A 72 -22.40 -5.81 4.65
N LEU A 73 -22.38 -4.47 4.74
CA LEU A 73 -22.95 -3.62 3.70
C LEU A 73 -22.17 -3.68 2.39
N LEU A 74 -20.84 -3.72 2.44
CA LEU A 74 -20.01 -3.88 1.24
C LEU A 74 -20.29 -5.22 0.54
N ALA A 75 -20.50 -6.30 1.30
CA ALA A 75 -20.90 -7.59 0.76
C ALA A 75 -22.29 -7.53 0.09
N GLN A 76 -23.27 -6.86 0.70
CA GLN A 76 -24.58 -6.62 0.09
C GLN A 76 -24.50 -5.80 -1.21
N ARG A 77 -23.53 -4.89 -1.29
CA ARG A 77 -23.25 -4.08 -2.49
C ARG A 77 -22.35 -4.79 -3.51
N ALA A 78 -22.07 -6.08 -3.32
CA ALA A 78 -21.18 -6.88 -4.17
C ALA A 78 -19.84 -6.18 -4.44
N PHE A 79 -19.24 -5.56 -3.41
CA PHE A 79 -17.90 -5.02 -3.53
C PHE A 79 -16.90 -6.16 -3.81
N GLU A 80 -16.01 -5.95 -4.78
CA GLU A 80 -14.99 -6.90 -5.17
C GLU A 80 -13.59 -6.36 -4.85
N PRO A 81 -12.89 -6.93 -3.84
CA PRO A 81 -11.55 -6.48 -3.48
C PRO A 81 -10.52 -6.81 -4.57
N GLY A 82 -10.83 -7.73 -5.49
CA GLY A 82 -9.93 -8.10 -6.58
C GLY A 82 -8.97 -9.23 -6.24
N ALA A 83 -8.39 -9.83 -7.28
CA ALA A 83 -7.58 -11.05 -7.14
C ALA A 83 -6.29 -10.82 -6.33
N SER A 84 -5.65 -9.67 -6.51
CA SER A 84 -4.42 -9.34 -5.81
C SER A 84 -4.64 -9.20 -4.29
N ASN A 85 -5.73 -8.53 -3.89
CA ASN A 85 -6.05 -8.33 -2.47
C ASN A 85 -6.47 -9.64 -1.79
N ARG A 86 -7.10 -10.58 -2.51
CA ARG A 86 -7.35 -11.94 -2.00
C ARG A 86 -6.05 -12.73 -1.76
N ALA A 87 -5.08 -12.63 -2.68
CA ALA A 87 -3.76 -13.25 -2.48
C ALA A 87 -3.02 -12.64 -1.27
N LEU A 88 -3.05 -11.31 -1.15
CA LEU A 88 -2.49 -10.59 -0.01
C LEU A 88 -3.16 -10.99 1.32
N ALA A 89 -4.49 -11.09 1.34
CA ALA A 89 -5.27 -11.51 2.50
C ALA A 89 -4.89 -12.93 2.96
N LYS A 90 -4.89 -13.89 2.03
CA LYS A 90 -4.48 -15.27 2.30
C LYS A 90 -3.10 -15.34 2.90
N TYR A 91 -2.14 -14.64 2.29
CA TYR A 91 -0.76 -14.64 2.72
C TYR A 91 -0.61 -14.00 4.11
N ALA A 92 -1.30 -12.89 4.36
CA ALA A 92 -1.30 -12.23 5.66
C ALA A 92 -1.90 -13.11 6.78
N MET A 93 -3.03 -13.79 6.51
CA MET A 93 -3.64 -14.73 7.46
C MET A 93 -2.68 -15.87 7.83
N GLN A 94 -1.99 -16.44 6.84
CA GLN A 94 -1.01 -17.51 7.07
C GLN A 94 0.16 -17.04 7.95
N ARG A 95 0.69 -15.85 7.70
CA ARG A 95 1.79 -15.29 8.50
C ARG A 95 1.33 -14.87 9.90
N ALA A 96 0.15 -14.28 10.02
CA ALA A 96 -0.44 -13.94 11.31
C ALA A 96 -0.62 -15.19 12.18
N TYR A 97 -1.14 -16.27 11.60
CA TYR A 97 -1.27 -17.55 12.30
C TYR A 97 0.09 -18.16 12.67
N LYS A 98 1.03 -18.19 11.71
CA LYS A 98 2.36 -18.80 11.92
C LYS A 98 3.17 -18.09 13.01
N TYR A 99 3.15 -16.76 13.04
CA TYR A 99 3.97 -15.96 13.93
C TYR A 99 3.19 -15.41 15.14
N ASN A 100 1.88 -15.59 15.18
CA ASN A 100 0.98 -15.06 16.20
C ASN A 100 1.12 -13.53 16.39
N ILE A 101 1.08 -12.79 15.29
CA ILE A 101 1.25 -11.32 15.27
C ILE A 101 0.06 -10.63 14.61
N PRO A 102 -0.30 -9.41 15.04
CA PRO A 102 -1.43 -8.66 14.49
C PRO A 102 -1.22 -8.22 13.03
N ILE A 103 -2.34 -8.00 12.34
CA ILE A 103 -2.41 -7.51 10.97
C ILE A 103 -2.84 -6.04 10.98
N ILE A 104 -2.08 -5.18 10.31
CA ILE A 104 -2.43 -3.79 10.03
C ILE A 104 -2.54 -3.65 8.50
N ALA A 105 -3.75 -3.55 7.99
CA ALA A 105 -4.00 -3.67 6.55
C ALA A 105 -5.00 -2.64 6.03
N GLN A 106 -4.84 -2.28 4.75
CA GLN A 106 -5.89 -1.51 4.06
C GLN A 106 -7.19 -2.30 3.99
N TRP A 107 -8.30 -1.56 4.09
CA TRP A 107 -9.64 -2.11 4.18
C TRP A 107 -9.98 -3.08 3.03
N GLU A 108 -9.46 -2.91 1.81
CA GLU A 108 -9.70 -3.87 0.72
C GLU A 108 -9.18 -5.28 1.06
N VAL A 109 -8.01 -5.35 1.70
CA VAL A 109 -7.41 -6.62 2.12
C VAL A 109 -8.15 -7.18 3.33
N VAL A 110 -8.52 -6.33 4.29
CA VAL A 110 -9.29 -6.79 5.46
C VAL A 110 -10.67 -7.30 5.05
N PHE A 111 -11.33 -6.64 4.09
CA PHE A 111 -12.57 -7.13 3.51
C PHE A 111 -12.37 -8.47 2.80
N ALA A 112 -11.25 -8.67 2.09
CA ALA A 112 -10.93 -9.97 1.51
C ALA A 112 -10.72 -11.06 2.57
N ILE A 113 -10.09 -10.76 3.72
CA ILE A 113 -10.02 -11.67 4.87
C ILE A 113 -11.42 -12.04 5.34
N TYR A 114 -12.29 -11.04 5.54
CA TYR A 114 -13.68 -11.24 5.96
C TYR A 114 -14.45 -12.12 4.98
N GLN A 115 -14.34 -11.89 3.66
CA GLN A 115 -15.03 -12.70 2.65
C GLN A 115 -14.52 -14.14 2.59
N MET A 116 -13.22 -14.36 2.81
CA MET A 116 -12.61 -15.68 2.76
C MET A 116 -13.03 -16.55 3.95
N ASP A 117 -13.03 -15.99 5.15
CA ASP A 117 -13.44 -16.68 6.37
C ASP A 117 -14.02 -15.68 7.40
N PRO A 118 -15.35 -15.46 7.36
CA PRO A 118 -16.01 -14.55 8.30
C PRO A 118 -15.83 -14.94 9.77
N ASN A 119 -15.81 -16.25 10.06
CA ASN A 119 -15.68 -16.76 11.43
C ASN A 119 -14.27 -16.52 11.96
N TRP A 120 -13.25 -16.73 11.13
CA TRP A 120 -11.87 -16.39 11.46
C TRP A 120 -11.72 -14.89 11.71
N TYR A 121 -12.29 -14.05 10.83
CA TYR A 121 -12.26 -12.59 11.03
C TYR A 121 -12.89 -12.20 12.37
N VAL A 122 -14.09 -12.68 12.68
CA VAL A 122 -14.78 -12.35 13.93
C VAL A 122 -13.97 -12.81 15.15
N SER A 123 -13.41 -14.02 15.10
CA SER A 123 -12.60 -14.59 16.20
C SER A 123 -11.26 -13.85 16.41
N ASN A 124 -10.72 -13.23 15.36
CA ASN A 124 -9.41 -12.56 15.39
C ASN A 124 -9.49 -11.04 15.24
N ARG A 125 -10.69 -10.44 15.29
CA ARG A 125 -10.90 -9.02 14.99
C ARG A 125 -10.03 -8.08 15.83
N ASP A 126 -9.76 -8.46 17.08
CA ASP A 126 -8.95 -7.65 18.00
C ASP A 126 -7.47 -7.64 17.61
N LEU A 127 -7.03 -8.55 16.73
CA LEU A 127 -5.68 -8.61 16.16
C LEU A 127 -5.60 -7.94 14.77
N ILE A 128 -6.69 -7.36 14.27
CA ILE A 128 -6.76 -6.76 12.93
C ILE A 128 -7.06 -5.27 13.05
N ASP A 129 -6.12 -4.43 12.65
CA ASP A 129 -6.35 -2.99 12.47
C ASP A 129 -6.67 -2.69 11.00
N CYS A 130 -7.93 -2.34 10.75
CA CYS A 130 -8.40 -1.94 9.43
C CYS A 130 -8.09 -0.45 9.14
N LEU A 131 -7.39 -0.20 8.03
CA LEU A 131 -7.04 1.13 7.55
C LEU A 131 -8.00 1.59 6.45
N TRP A 132 -8.90 2.50 6.81
CA TRP A 132 -9.85 3.12 5.92
C TRP A 132 -9.27 4.37 5.21
N PRO A 133 -9.70 4.67 3.97
CA PRO A 133 -9.25 5.86 3.25
C PRO A 133 -9.80 7.16 3.88
N PRO A 134 -9.14 8.30 3.67
CA PRO A 134 -9.69 9.60 4.05
C PRO A 134 -10.91 9.98 3.18
N LYS A 135 -11.72 10.94 3.65
CA LYS A 135 -12.93 11.44 2.95
C LYS A 135 -12.69 11.78 1.49
N GLU A 136 -11.60 12.48 1.21
CA GLU A 136 -11.26 12.97 -0.12
C GLU A 136 -9.86 12.55 -0.52
N GLY A 137 -9.73 12.07 -1.77
CA GLY A 137 -8.47 11.86 -2.43
C GLY A 137 -7.93 10.42 -2.42
N TYR A 138 -6.89 10.23 -3.22
CA TYR A 138 -6.23 8.93 -3.38
C TYR A 138 -5.50 8.50 -2.10
N PHE A 139 -5.83 7.30 -1.60
CA PHE A 139 -5.18 6.69 -0.43
C PHE A 139 -3.82 6.08 -0.80
N ALA A 140 -2.87 6.98 -1.09
CA ALA A 140 -1.52 6.62 -1.52
C ALA A 140 -0.74 5.82 -0.47
N THR A 141 0.26 5.04 -0.91
CA THR A 141 1.17 4.26 -0.05
C THR A 141 1.70 5.05 1.14
N TRP A 142 2.10 6.31 0.96
CA TRP A 142 2.57 7.16 2.06
C TRP A 142 1.54 7.27 3.19
N HIS A 143 0.29 7.63 2.87
CA HIS A 143 -0.78 7.76 3.85
C HIS A 143 -1.05 6.45 4.58
N VAL A 144 -1.05 5.34 3.83
CA VAL A 144 -1.21 4.00 4.40
C VAL A 144 -0.13 3.75 5.44
N LYS A 145 1.15 3.94 5.10
CA LYS A 145 2.27 3.66 6.02
C LYS A 145 2.32 4.61 7.22
N VAL A 146 1.91 5.87 7.06
CA VAL A 146 1.75 6.80 8.19
C VAL A 146 0.69 6.29 9.17
N LEU A 147 -0.49 5.94 8.68
CA LEU A 147 -1.55 5.39 9.52
C LEU A 147 -1.15 4.05 10.14
N SER A 148 -0.46 3.18 9.38
CA SER A 148 0.04 1.92 9.93
C SER A 148 1.01 2.15 11.09
N LYS A 149 1.92 3.13 10.98
CA LYS A 149 2.82 3.52 12.07
C LYS A 149 2.07 4.03 13.30
N GLU A 150 0.98 4.78 13.11
CA GLU A 150 0.14 5.26 14.22
C GLU A 150 -0.54 4.08 14.94
N ARG A 151 -1.07 3.10 14.19
CA ARG A 151 -1.62 1.86 14.76
C ARG A 151 -0.57 1.05 15.53
N MET A 152 0.63 0.90 14.95
CA MET A 152 1.75 0.27 15.66
C MET A 152 2.03 0.93 17.01
N ARG A 153 2.11 2.27 17.05
CA ARG A 153 2.35 3.02 18.28
C ARG A 153 1.28 2.74 19.34
N SER A 154 0.00 2.70 18.94
CA SER A 154 -1.10 2.41 19.88
C SER A 154 -1.04 1.00 20.47
N ARG A 155 -0.36 0.06 19.80
CA ARG A 155 -0.18 -1.33 20.24
C ARG A 155 1.23 -1.64 20.75
N ILE A 156 2.11 -0.64 20.87
CA ILE A 156 3.51 -0.80 21.31
C ILE A 156 4.28 -1.78 20.39
N LEU A 157 3.98 -1.72 19.08
CA LEU A 157 4.64 -2.51 18.04
C LEU A 157 5.81 -1.70 17.44
N CYS A 158 6.87 -2.39 17.02
CA CYS A 158 8.13 -1.77 16.63
C CYS A 158 8.67 -2.20 15.26
N ARG A 159 8.35 -3.41 14.78
CA ARG A 159 9.00 -4.01 13.61
C ARG A 159 8.01 -4.69 12.66
N PRO A 160 7.54 -4.00 11.61
CA PRO A 160 6.51 -4.54 10.73
C PRO A 160 7.09 -5.48 9.67
N LEU A 161 6.46 -6.62 9.44
CA LEU A 161 6.63 -7.42 8.22
C LEU A 161 5.85 -6.76 7.07
N GLU A 162 6.54 -6.25 6.06
CA GLU A 162 5.91 -5.63 4.89
C GLU A 162 5.45 -6.70 3.89
N ILE A 163 4.14 -6.80 3.71
CA ILE A 163 3.49 -7.65 2.71
C ILE A 163 2.81 -6.76 1.68
N ALA A 164 3.33 -6.80 0.46
CA ALA A 164 2.77 -6.07 -0.68
C ALA A 164 2.94 -6.90 -1.96
N HIS A 165 2.22 -6.52 -3.02
CA HIS A 165 2.52 -7.04 -4.35
C HIS A 165 4.02 -6.81 -4.64
N PRO A 166 4.79 -7.77 -5.18
CA PRO A 166 6.26 -7.64 -5.26
C PRO A 166 6.72 -6.41 -6.05
N ALA A 167 5.93 -6.00 -7.06
CA ALA A 167 6.16 -4.75 -7.79
C ALA A 167 6.06 -3.50 -6.87
N MET A 168 5.24 -3.52 -5.83
CA MET A 168 5.03 -2.39 -4.91
C MET A 168 5.98 -2.37 -3.72
N THR A 169 6.61 -3.50 -3.35
CA THR A 169 7.51 -3.58 -2.18
C THR A 169 8.67 -2.59 -2.28
N VAL A 170 9.21 -2.38 -3.48
CA VAL A 170 10.28 -1.40 -3.75
C VAL A 170 9.88 0.05 -3.48
N ARG A 171 8.58 0.37 -3.47
CA ARG A 171 8.05 1.67 -3.03
C ARG A 171 7.80 1.70 -1.54
N ALA A 172 7.20 0.65 -1.00
CA ALA A 172 6.75 0.61 0.39
C ALA A 172 7.92 0.68 1.38
N VAL A 173 8.97 -0.10 1.13
CA VAL A 173 10.12 -0.23 2.06
C VAL A 173 10.83 1.11 2.32
N PRO A 174 11.24 1.90 1.31
CA PRO A 174 11.83 3.22 1.54
C PRO A 174 10.93 4.17 2.33
N ILE A 175 9.62 4.13 2.10
CA ILE A 175 8.65 4.94 2.84
C ILE A 175 8.67 4.56 4.32
N ILE A 176 8.63 3.26 4.63
CA ILE A 176 8.65 2.78 6.02
C ILE A 176 9.93 3.22 6.74
N TRP A 177 11.09 3.11 6.09
CA TRP A 177 12.35 3.62 6.64
C TRP A 177 12.34 5.14 6.86
N SER A 178 11.81 5.92 5.92
CA SER A 178 11.72 7.38 6.07
C SER A 178 10.80 7.79 7.23
N LEU A 179 9.87 6.93 7.60
CA LEU A 179 9.03 7.08 8.79
C LEU A 179 9.75 6.66 10.08
N GLY A 180 11.01 6.22 10.02
CA GLY A 180 11.82 5.81 11.17
C GLY A 180 11.50 4.43 11.72
N LEU A 181 10.83 3.58 10.92
CA LEU A 181 10.58 2.17 11.24
C LEU A 181 11.63 1.28 10.55
N ASN A 182 11.87 0.09 11.10
CA ASN A 182 12.72 -0.90 10.47
C ASN A 182 11.87 -2.11 10.02
N PRO A 183 11.46 -2.18 8.73
CA PRO A 183 10.63 -3.27 8.25
C PRO A 183 11.42 -4.58 8.16
N VAL A 184 10.69 -5.68 8.29
CA VAL A 184 11.11 -7.01 7.86
C VAL A 184 10.50 -7.29 6.49
N VAL A 185 11.26 -7.93 5.60
CA VAL A 185 10.80 -8.26 4.25
C VAL A 185 11.30 -9.63 3.83
N GLU A 186 10.38 -10.47 3.37
CA GLU A 186 10.71 -11.79 2.83
C GLU A 186 11.36 -11.64 1.44
N PRO A 187 12.52 -12.30 1.20
CA PRO A 187 13.20 -12.17 -0.06
C PRO A 187 12.40 -12.83 -1.19
N ILE A 188 12.33 -12.13 -2.33
CA ILE A 188 11.79 -12.68 -3.58
C ILE A 188 12.86 -12.50 -4.63
N SER A 189 13.40 -13.59 -5.18
CA SER A 189 14.41 -13.48 -6.23
C SER A 189 13.80 -12.94 -7.52
N ALA A 190 14.60 -12.26 -8.35
CA ALA A 190 14.15 -11.78 -9.65
C ALA A 190 13.56 -12.91 -10.52
N ARG A 191 14.18 -14.10 -10.44
CA ARG A 191 13.78 -15.29 -11.22
C ARG A 191 12.45 -15.89 -10.75
N GLU A 192 12.14 -15.77 -9.47
CA GLU A 192 10.93 -16.34 -8.87
C GLU A 192 9.80 -15.32 -8.74
N SER A 193 10.10 -14.04 -8.94
CA SER A 193 9.14 -12.94 -8.77
C SER A 193 7.83 -13.16 -9.54
N THR A 194 7.89 -13.65 -10.78
CA THR A 194 6.69 -13.91 -11.60
C THR A 194 5.93 -15.17 -11.22
N ARG A 195 6.52 -16.03 -10.39
CA ARG A 195 5.93 -17.28 -9.88
C ARG A 195 5.50 -17.16 -8.42
N HIS A 196 5.83 -16.05 -7.77
CA HIS A 196 5.44 -15.78 -6.39
C HIS A 196 3.92 -15.70 -6.28
N GLU A 197 3.34 -16.24 -5.21
CA GLU A 197 1.88 -16.25 -5.02
C GLU A 197 1.26 -14.85 -4.88
N LEU A 198 2.08 -13.85 -4.54
CA LEU A 198 1.71 -12.43 -4.50
C LEU A 198 1.87 -11.70 -5.84
N TRP A 199 2.42 -12.35 -6.87
CA TRP A 199 2.53 -11.79 -8.23
C TRP A 199 1.22 -11.94 -9.00
N VAL A 200 0.16 -11.38 -8.43
CA VAL A 200 -1.20 -11.45 -8.96
C VAL A 200 -1.63 -10.08 -9.44
N TRP A 201 -1.83 -9.97 -10.75
CA TRP A 201 -2.35 -8.78 -11.41
C TRP A 201 -3.87 -8.85 -11.52
N ASP A 202 -4.54 -7.75 -11.18
CA ASP A 202 -6.00 -7.70 -11.14
C ASP A 202 -6.58 -7.14 -12.44
N GLN A 203 -6.82 -8.03 -13.41
CA GLN A 203 -7.18 -7.66 -14.78
C GLN A 203 -8.46 -6.81 -14.89
N SER A 204 -9.40 -7.03 -13.97
CA SER A 204 -10.68 -6.30 -13.89
C SER A 204 -10.59 -4.99 -13.11
N SER A 205 -9.42 -4.66 -12.56
CA SER A 205 -9.28 -3.52 -11.67
C SER A 205 -9.68 -2.22 -12.35
N ILE A 206 -10.48 -1.39 -11.71
CA ILE A 206 -10.76 -0.03 -12.19
C ILE A 206 -9.53 0.88 -12.15
N GLN A 207 -8.47 0.48 -11.44
CA GLN A 207 -7.17 1.14 -11.45
C GLN A 207 -6.30 0.53 -12.56
N PRO A 208 -6.18 1.15 -13.74
CA PRO A 208 -5.64 0.46 -14.92
C PRO A 208 -4.21 -0.04 -14.75
N TRP A 209 -3.43 0.63 -13.90
CA TRP A 209 -2.04 0.30 -13.60
C TRP A 209 -1.86 -0.95 -12.72
N THR A 210 -2.92 -1.54 -12.17
CA THR A 210 -2.83 -2.80 -11.40
C THR A 210 -3.26 -4.01 -12.22
N ARG A 211 -3.67 -3.80 -13.49
CA ARG A 211 -4.15 -4.86 -14.38
C ARG A 211 -3.06 -5.74 -14.96
N ASN A 212 -1.87 -5.19 -15.15
CA ASN A 212 -0.71 -5.91 -15.65
C ASN A 212 0.59 -5.15 -15.40
N PHE A 213 1.70 -5.86 -15.54
CA PHE A 213 3.03 -5.33 -15.30
C PHE A 213 3.40 -4.15 -16.19
N GLN A 214 2.98 -4.14 -17.46
CA GLN A 214 3.33 -3.04 -18.36
C GLN A 214 2.62 -1.74 -17.98
N ALA A 215 1.32 -1.80 -17.69
CA ALA A 215 0.56 -0.65 -17.20
C ALA A 215 1.12 -0.12 -15.88
N TRP A 216 1.54 -1.01 -14.99
CA TRP A 216 2.23 -0.64 -13.76
C TRP A 216 3.57 0.06 -14.02
N LYS A 217 4.42 -0.50 -14.90
CA LYS A 217 5.70 0.12 -15.27
C LYS A 217 5.50 1.52 -15.81
N VAL A 218 4.54 1.72 -16.72
CA VAL A 218 4.24 3.04 -17.29
C VAL A 218 3.86 4.02 -16.18
N ARG A 219 2.98 3.63 -15.26
CA ARG A 219 2.66 4.45 -14.08
C ARG A 219 3.91 4.77 -13.27
N GLU A 220 4.69 3.77 -12.89
CA GLU A 220 5.89 3.98 -12.08
C GLU A 220 6.89 4.92 -12.76
N LEU A 221 7.10 4.76 -14.07
CA LEU A 221 7.97 5.63 -14.86
C LEU A 221 7.47 7.08 -14.80
N MET A 222 6.19 7.28 -15.10
CA MET A 222 5.57 8.61 -15.07
C MET A 222 5.66 9.24 -13.67
N GLY A 223 5.49 8.44 -12.61
CA GLY A 223 5.58 8.93 -11.23
C GLY A 223 6.98 9.29 -10.81
N ARG A 224 7.97 8.51 -11.22
CA ARG A 224 9.38 8.81 -10.98
C ARG A 224 9.81 10.05 -11.75
N VAL A 225 9.44 10.17 -13.03
CA VAL A 225 9.70 11.37 -13.84
C VAL A 225 9.04 12.60 -13.21
N ALA A 226 7.76 12.51 -12.82
CA ALA A 226 7.07 13.59 -12.14
C ALA A 226 7.77 14.00 -10.83
N HIS A 227 8.22 13.03 -10.04
CA HIS A 227 8.97 13.27 -8.81
C HIS A 227 10.31 13.96 -9.06
N VAL A 228 11.09 13.48 -10.04
CA VAL A 228 12.39 14.06 -10.42
C VAL A 228 12.23 15.48 -10.96
N VAL A 229 11.28 15.71 -11.87
CA VAL A 229 11.01 17.04 -12.44
C VAL A 229 10.59 18.01 -11.34
N THR A 230 9.73 17.60 -10.42
CA THR A 230 9.31 18.47 -9.30
C THR A 230 10.41 18.71 -8.27
N HIS A 231 11.29 17.73 -8.00
CA HIS A 231 12.39 17.87 -7.05
C HIS A 231 13.57 18.67 -7.59
N ILE A 232 14.00 18.40 -8.83
CA ILE A 232 15.19 19.04 -9.42
C ILE A 232 14.85 20.43 -9.93
N TRP A 233 13.66 20.62 -10.49
CA TRP A 233 13.34 21.85 -11.21
C TRP A 233 12.30 22.72 -10.47
N GLY A 234 11.71 22.24 -9.37
CA GLY A 234 10.67 22.98 -8.62
C GLY A 234 9.37 23.21 -9.39
N VAL A 235 9.21 22.62 -10.58
CA VAL A 235 8.15 23.01 -11.53
C VAL A 235 6.88 22.21 -11.32
N ARG A 236 6.21 22.45 -10.18
CA ARG A 236 4.85 21.95 -9.91
C ARG A 236 3.86 22.31 -11.02
N HIS A 237 3.99 23.50 -11.60
CA HIS A 237 2.99 24.08 -12.50
C HIS A 237 2.99 23.45 -13.90
N VAL A 238 4.13 22.94 -14.39
CA VAL A 238 4.20 22.33 -15.74
C VAL A 238 3.49 20.98 -15.79
N ILE A 239 3.58 20.14 -14.75
CA ILE A 239 2.85 18.87 -14.70
C ILE A 239 1.34 19.11 -14.66
N PHE A 240 0.88 20.07 -13.85
CA PHE A 240 -0.54 20.45 -13.81
C PHE A 240 -1.02 21.11 -15.10
N ALA A 241 -0.15 21.83 -15.82
CA ALA A 241 -0.47 22.43 -17.12
C ALA A 241 -0.57 21.40 -18.25
N ILE A 242 0.25 20.33 -18.23
CA ILE A 242 0.23 19.28 -19.26
C ILE A 242 -0.89 18.27 -19.00
N LYS A 243 -1.27 18.04 -17.74
CA LYS A 243 -2.27 17.04 -17.36
C LYS A 243 -3.57 17.11 -18.17
N PRO A 244 -4.22 18.27 -18.40
CA PRO A 244 -5.44 18.37 -19.20
C PRO A 244 -5.28 17.91 -20.66
N HIS A 245 -4.05 17.95 -21.19
CA HIS A 245 -3.73 17.58 -22.57
C HIS A 245 -3.36 16.09 -22.73
N LEU A 246 -3.29 15.33 -21.63
CA LEU A 246 -3.07 13.89 -21.66
C LEU A 246 -4.39 13.14 -21.88
N SER A 247 -4.32 11.93 -22.44
CA SER A 247 -5.49 11.04 -22.53
C SER A 247 -6.08 10.75 -21.14
N ALA A 248 -7.38 10.48 -21.05
CA ALA A 248 -8.04 10.17 -19.77
C ALA A 248 -7.34 9.04 -19.00
N SER A 249 -6.83 8.02 -19.70
CA SER A 249 -6.04 6.94 -19.11
C SER A 249 -4.70 7.43 -18.54
N ALA A 250 -4.00 8.32 -19.23
CA ALA A 250 -2.76 8.92 -18.76
C ALA A 250 -2.99 9.93 -17.61
N GLN A 251 -4.11 10.65 -17.62
CA GLN A 251 -4.50 11.55 -16.52
C GLN A 251 -4.73 10.79 -15.20
N GLN A 252 -5.33 9.60 -15.27
CA GLN A 252 -5.50 8.70 -14.12
C GLN A 252 -4.17 8.14 -13.61
N MET A 253 -3.17 7.98 -14.50
CA MET A 253 -1.83 7.54 -14.13
C MET A 253 -1.01 8.61 -13.40
N ILE A 254 -1.45 9.88 -13.38
CA ILE A 254 -0.81 10.97 -12.62
C ILE A 254 -1.77 11.48 -11.51
N PRO A 255 -1.85 10.77 -10.36
CA PRO A 255 -2.62 11.23 -9.21
C PRO A 255 -2.19 12.63 -8.77
N GLY A 256 -3.15 13.52 -8.50
CA GLY A 256 -2.88 14.87 -8.00
C GLY A 256 -2.06 14.89 -6.69
N ASN A 257 -2.05 13.76 -5.98
CA ASN A 257 -1.38 13.56 -4.71
C ASN A 257 0.08 13.10 -4.87
N TRP A 258 0.53 12.73 -6.08
CA TRP A 258 1.93 12.37 -6.33
C TRP A 258 2.89 13.52 -6.07
N ILE A 259 2.38 14.72 -6.25
CA ILE A 259 3.07 15.98 -6.00
C ILE A 259 3.00 16.33 -4.49
N ARG A 260 2.33 15.53 -3.65
CA ARG A 260 2.38 15.64 -2.18
C ARG A 260 3.35 14.66 -1.53
N PHE A 261 4.22 13.99 -2.30
CA PHE A 261 5.40 13.28 -1.79
C PHE A 261 6.47 14.27 -1.26
N PHE A 262 6.03 15.37 -0.65
CA PHE A 262 6.84 16.14 0.27
C PHE A 262 6.63 15.45 1.62
N PRO A 263 7.68 14.94 2.29
CA PRO A 263 7.57 14.78 3.73
C PRO A 263 7.05 16.12 4.27
N PRO A 264 6.06 16.12 5.19
CA PRO A 264 5.63 17.36 5.82
C PRO A 264 6.88 18.11 6.31
N LYS A 265 7.00 19.41 5.99
CA LYS A 265 8.11 20.26 6.47
C LYS A 265 8.19 20.30 8.02
N THR A 266 7.19 19.76 8.70
CA THR A 266 7.09 19.66 10.15
C THR A 266 7.21 18.20 10.62
N LEU A 267 8.45 17.70 10.64
CA LEU A 267 8.93 16.76 11.65
C LEU A 267 10.27 17.29 12.18
N THR A 268 10.32 18.58 12.51
CA THR A 268 11.20 19.04 13.57
C THR A 268 10.51 18.68 14.89
N ALA A 269 11.30 18.12 15.81
CA ALA A 269 10.90 17.80 17.17
C ALA A 269 10.20 18.97 17.87
#